data_AF-A0A410WWY5-F1
#
_entry.id   AF-A0A410WWY5-F1
#
_cell.length_a   1.000
_cell.length_b   1.000
_cell.length_c   1.000
_cell.angle_alpha   90.00
_cell.angle_beta   90.00
_cell.angle_gamma   90.00
#
_symmetry.space_group_name_H-M   'P 1'
#
loop_
_entity.id
_entity.type
_entity.pdbx_description
1 polymer ?
#
loop_
_entity_poly.entity_id
_entity_poly.type
_entity_poly.pdbx_seq_one_letter_code
_entity_poly.pdbx_strand_id
1 'polypeptide(L)'
;MNGLRLACNLYGKTYSDIANSIGINRANISIWLKTGVIPEKRISQLKKMFPEFTYEDFFKELSEDEIIAIKKSHICRLVNEYGINRH
;
A
#
# COMPACT_ATOMS: atom_id res chain seq x y z
N MET A 1 -7.82 10.06 -0.57
CA MET A 1 -7.53 8.64 -0.93
C MET A 1 -6.65 8.04 0.16
N ASN A 2 -6.94 6.85 0.70
CA ASN A 2 -6.11 6.24 1.75
C ASN A 2 -4.96 5.38 1.19
N GLY A 3 -3.96 5.10 2.03
CA GLY A 3 -2.76 4.36 1.63
C GLY A 3 -3.04 2.98 1.06
N LEU A 4 -3.99 2.22 1.62
CA LEU A 4 -4.31 0.87 1.12
C LEU A 4 -4.87 0.90 -0.32
N ARG A 5 -5.72 1.89 -0.64
CA ARG A 5 -6.26 2.06 -1.98
C ARG A 5 -5.18 2.50 -2.97
N LEU A 6 -4.26 3.38 -2.56
CA LEU A 6 -3.13 3.78 -3.40
C LEU A 6 -2.18 2.59 -3.66
N ALA A 7 -1.90 1.77 -2.63
CA ALA A 7 -1.08 0.57 -2.76
C ALA A 7 -1.67 -0.44 -3.75
N CYS A 8 -2.99 -0.67 -3.69
CA CYS A 8 -3.69 -1.50 -4.67
C CYS A 8 -3.45 -1.03 -6.11
N ASN A 9 -3.59 0.28 -6.34
CA ASN A 9 -3.40 0.86 -7.67
C ASN A 9 -1.96 0.76 -8.16
N LEU A 10 -0.98 1.05 -7.30
CA LEU A 10 0.44 1.01 -7.65
C LEU A 10 0.90 -0.40 -8.02
N TYR A 11 0.42 -1.40 -7.28
CA TYR A 11 0.83 -2.79 -7.44
C TYR A 11 -0.09 -3.60 -8.35
N GLY A 12 -1.13 -2.99 -8.92
CA GLY A 12 -2.14 -3.69 -9.74
C GLY A 12 -2.86 -4.81 -8.97
N LYS A 13 -3.01 -4.69 -7.65
CA LYS A 13 -3.61 -5.71 -6.76
C LYS A 13 -5.01 -5.30 -6.35
N THR A 14 -5.91 -6.27 -6.23
CA THR A 14 -7.22 -6.04 -5.61
C THR A 14 -7.15 -6.21 -4.09
N TYR A 15 -8.16 -5.70 -3.37
CA TYR A 15 -8.29 -5.97 -1.94
C TYR A 15 -8.38 -7.46 -1.62
N SER A 16 -8.90 -8.29 -2.54
CA SER A 16 -8.94 -9.75 -2.38
C SER A 16 -7.53 -10.32 -2.42
N ASP A 17 -6.68 -9.85 -3.33
CA ASP A 17 -5.30 -10.31 -3.44
C ASP A 17 -4.50 -9.96 -2.19
N ILE A 18 -4.70 -8.76 -1.64
CA ILE A 18 -4.07 -8.35 -0.37
C ILE A 18 -4.55 -9.23 0.78
N ALA A 19 -5.87 -9.43 0.89
CA ALA A 19 -6.46 -10.27 1.93
C ALA A 19 -5.89 -11.70 1.90
N ASN A 20 -5.81 -12.29 0.71
CA ASN A 20 -5.22 -13.60 0.48
C ASN A 20 -3.73 -13.62 0.85
N SER A 21 -2.97 -12.59 0.45
CA SER A 21 -1.53 -12.49 0.73
C SER A 21 -1.20 -12.41 2.23
N ILE A 22 -2.08 -11.82 3.03
CA ILE A 22 -1.90 -11.70 4.50
C ILE A 22 -2.72 -12.74 5.28
N GLY A 23 -3.40 -13.66 4.59
CA GLY A 23 -4.14 -14.78 5.18
C GLY A 23 -5.39 -14.37 5.95
N ILE A 24 -6.19 -13.44 5.40
CA ILE A 24 -7.46 -13.01 6.00
C ILE A 24 -8.60 -13.00 4.99
N ASN A 25 -9.83 -13.00 5.50
CA ASN A 25 -11.01 -12.82 4.66
C ASN A 25 -11.08 -11.36 4.14
N ARG A 26 -11.41 -11.18 2.85
CA ARG A 26 -11.64 -9.87 2.20
C ARG A 26 -12.60 -8.97 2.99
N ALA A 27 -13.58 -9.53 3.70
CA ALA A 27 -14.49 -8.77 4.56
C ALA A 27 -13.74 -7.94 5.61
N ASN A 28 -12.62 -8.44 6.15
CA ASN A 28 -11.79 -7.69 7.09
C ASN A 28 -11.19 -6.43 6.45
N ILE A 29 -10.70 -6.52 5.20
CA ILE A 29 -10.22 -5.34 4.46
C ILE A 29 -11.34 -4.31 4.31
N SER A 30 -12.55 -4.77 3.96
CA SER A 30 -13.69 -3.86 3.84
C SER A 30 -14.06 -3.19 5.16
N ILE A 31 -13.91 -3.88 6.30
CA ILE A 31 -14.11 -3.29 7.62
C ILE A 31 -13.06 -2.22 7.86
N TRP A 32 -11.78 -2.48 7.61
CA TRP A 32 -10.70 -1.50 7.79
C TRP A 32 -10.90 -0.24 6.95
N LEU A 33 -11.35 -0.40 5.71
CA LEU A 33 -11.65 0.73 4.83
C LEU A 33 -12.83 1.59 5.33
N LYS A 34 -13.77 0.98 6.06
CA LYS A 34 -14.93 1.68 6.64
C LYS A 34 -14.60 2.31 7.99
N THR A 35 -13.85 1.61 8.85
CA THR A 35 -13.55 2.05 10.21
C THR A 35 -12.29 2.92 10.29
N GLY A 36 -11.43 2.85 9.28
CA GLY A 36 -10.09 3.46 9.31
C GLY A 36 -9.13 2.74 10.26
N VAL A 37 -9.51 1.58 10.82
CA VAL A 37 -8.72 0.87 11.83
C VAL A 37 -8.14 -0.41 11.25
N ILE A 38 -6.80 -0.47 11.18
CA ILE A 38 -6.05 -1.67 10.83
C ILE A 38 -5.31 -2.18 12.08
N PRO A 39 -5.40 -3.48 12.43
CA PRO A 39 -4.63 -4.04 13.55
C PRO A 39 -3.11 -3.94 13.30
N GLU A 40 -2.33 -3.53 14.30
CA GLU A 40 -0.86 -3.38 14.20
C GLU A 40 -0.15 -4.59 13.60
N LYS A 41 -0.51 -5.80 14.05
CA LYS A 41 0.03 -7.07 13.51
C LYS A 41 -0.12 -7.20 11.99
N ARG A 42 -1.17 -6.61 11.41
CA ARG A 42 -1.44 -6.62 9.97
C ARG A 42 -0.68 -5.53 9.24
N ILE A 43 -0.41 -4.41 9.90
CA ILE A 43 0.37 -3.32 9.30
C ILE A 43 1.80 -3.73 9.07
N SER A 44 2.39 -4.47 10.01
CA SER A 44 3.73 -5.04 9.78
C SER A 44 3.77 -5.95 8.54
N GLN A 45 2.68 -6.67 8.23
CA GLN A 45 2.58 -7.46 7.01
C GLN A 45 2.38 -6.58 5.76
N LEU A 46 1.51 -5.57 5.84
CA LEU A 46 1.29 -4.62 4.75
C LEU A 46 2.56 -3.84 4.39
N LYS A 47 3.33 -3.41 5.40
CA LYS A 47 4.60 -2.69 5.20
C LYS A 47 5.66 -3.56 4.51
N LYS A 48 5.66 -4.88 4.77
CA LYS A 48 6.53 -5.81 4.04
C LYS A 48 6.14 -5.95 2.57
N MET A 49 4.85 -5.84 2.27
CA MET A 49 4.34 -5.89 0.88
C MET A 49 4.48 -4.55 0.15
N PHE A 50 4.36 -3.45 0.88
CA PHE A 50 4.30 -2.09 0.37
C PHE A 50 5.33 -1.21 1.12
N PRO A 51 6.63 -1.42 0.87
CA PRO A 51 7.70 -0.75 1.62
C PRO A 51 7.70 0.78 1.44
N GLU A 52 7.02 1.32 0.42
CA GLU A 52 6.93 2.76 0.16
C GLU A 52 5.98 3.49 1.10
N PHE A 53 5.15 2.75 1.83
CA PHE A 53 4.12 3.29 2.72
C PHE A 53 4.62 3.28 4.17
N THR A 54 4.40 4.39 4.85
CA THR A 54 4.60 4.50 6.28
C THR A 54 3.40 3.94 7.05
N TYR A 55 3.55 3.77 8.36
CA TYR A 55 2.46 3.31 9.22
C TYR A 55 1.23 4.24 9.10
N GLU A 56 1.47 5.55 9.15
CA GLU A 56 0.43 6.58 9.20
C GLU A 56 -0.37 6.66 7.89
N ASP A 57 0.28 6.37 6.76
CA ASP A 57 -0.34 6.43 5.43
C ASP A 57 -1.55 5.50 5.29
N PHE A 58 -1.61 4.44 6.10
CA PHE A 58 -2.73 3.50 6.09
C PHE A 58 -3.96 3.97 6.88
N PHE A 59 -3.80 4.93 7.80
CA PHE A 59 -4.87 5.41 8.69
C PHE A 59 -5.43 6.76 8.30
N LYS A 60 -4.60 7.59 7.64
CA LYS A 60 -5.00 8.94 7.24
C LYS A 60 -5.46 8.99 5.79
N GLU A 61 -6.18 10.05 5.47
CA GLU A 61 -6.33 10.46 4.08
C GLU A 61 -5.04 11.10 3.61
N LEU A 62 -4.50 10.60 2.49
CA LEU A 62 -3.28 11.14 1.89
C LEU A 62 -3.60 12.39 1.09
N SER A 63 -2.81 13.43 1.32
CA SER A 63 -2.78 14.65 0.50
C SER A 63 -2.17 14.36 -0.88
N GLU A 64 -2.39 15.25 -1.85
CA GLU A 64 -1.85 15.09 -3.20
C GLU A 64 -0.31 15.00 -3.21
N ASP A 65 0.37 15.83 -2.44
CA ASP A 65 1.84 15.80 -2.29
C ASP A 65 2.34 14.46 -1.75
N GLU A 66 1.63 13.87 -0.78
CA GLU A 66 1.98 12.57 -0.19
C GLU A 66 1.78 11.45 -1.20
N ILE A 67 0.68 11.48 -1.95
CA ILE A 67 0.43 10.54 -3.04
C ILE A 67 1.54 10.61 -4.07
N ILE A 68 1.97 11.82 -4.46
CA ILE A 68 3.06 12.03 -5.41
C ILE A 68 4.38 11.49 -4.87
N ALA A 69 4.69 11.77 -3.60
CA ALA A 69 5.91 11.28 -2.95
C ALA A 69 5.97 9.74 -2.94
N ILE A 70 4.88 9.08 -2.54
CA ILE A 70 4.78 7.61 -2.53
C ILE A 70 4.92 7.03 -3.94
N LYS A 71 4.25 7.62 -4.94
CA LYS A 71 4.37 7.20 -6.34
C LYS A 71 5.81 7.32 -6.85
N LYS A 72 6.50 8.43 -6.55
CA LYS A 72 7.91 8.63 -6.90
C LYS A 72 8.81 7.59 -6.25
N SER A 73 8.59 7.31 -4.96
CA SER A 73 9.31 6.26 -4.23
C SER A 73 9.13 4.89 -4.89
N HIS A 74 7.89 4.53 -5.24
CA HIS A 74 7.58 3.29 -5.93
C HIS A 74 8.28 3.18 -7.30
N ILE A 75 8.25 4.24 -8.10
CA ILE A 75 8.96 4.27 -9.39
C ILE A 75 10.47 4.14 -9.19
N CYS A 76 11.06 4.86 -8.23
CA CYS A 76 12.49 4.76 -7.92
C CYS A 76 12.88 3.33 -7.53
N ARG A 77 12.06 2.66 -6.71
CA ARG A 77 12.25 1.25 -6.38
C ARG A 77 12.24 0.35 -7.60
N LEU A 78 11.22 0.49 -8.46
CA LEU A 78 11.13 -0.30 -9.70
C LEU A 78 12.32 -0.04 -10.64
N VAL A 79 12.78 1.20 -10.78
CA VAL A 79 13.95 1.54 -11.61
C VAL A 79 15.22 0.87 -11.05
N ASN A 80 15.40 0.84 -9.73
CA ASN A 80 16.53 0.17 -9.10
C ASN A 80 16.45 -1.37 -9.23
N GLU A 81 15.27 -1.96 -9.07
CA GLU A 81 15.09 -3.42 -9.15
C GLU A 81 15.18 -3.96 -10.59
N TYR A 82 14.61 -3.24 -11.56
CA TYR A 82 14.55 -3.67 -12.95
C TYR A 82 15.62 -3.02 -13.83
N GLY A 83 16.50 -2.21 -13.25
CA GLY A 83 17.67 -1.65 -13.92
C GLY A 83 17.32 -0.95 -15.23
N ILE A 84 16.32 -0.07 -15.24
CA ILE A 84 16.12 0.85 -16.38
C ILE A 84 17.22 1.92 -16.31
N ASN A 85 18.47 1.49 -16.47
CA ASN A 85 19.57 2.34 -16.87
C ASN A 85 19.27 2.75 -18.31
N ARG A 86 18.72 3.95 -18.47
CA ARG A 86 18.75 4.65 -19.75
C ARG A 86 20.22 4.79 -20.15
N HIS A 87 20.63 4.01 -21.16
CA HIS A 87 21.77 4.33 -22.00
C HIS A 87 21.47 5.59 -22.84
#